data_AF-E9FRX0-F1
#
_entry.id   AF-E9FRX0-F1
#
_cell.length_a   1.000
_cell.length_b   1.000
_cell.length_c   1.000
_cell.angle_alpha   90.00
_cell.angle_beta   90.00
_cell.angle_gamma   90.00
#
_symmetry.space_group_name_H-M   'P 1'
#
loop_
_entity.id
_entity.type
_entity.pdbx_description
1 polymer ?
#
loop_
_entity_poly.entity_id
_entity_poly.type
_entity_poly.pdbx_seq_one_letter_code
_entity_poly.pdbx_strand_id
1 'polypeptide(L)'
;MPGFLLTVSLPKVIQQLCTCALITDKTLQWAESRKNALTALSLVCTTVGIAPSSPGGVDQVTLAVIFRTLIDGLEDYTVDSRGDIGAIVRESTMSSIQVLTNTSQPELLEADLIRSVLHAVAKQSTEQIRRTRIFVQALHQMTFLDPESMKLILSTQILPRCTNPELYLRHGSILASGKVISALCQVAKDHQRRLPEELGDAAMEYITQTCIDILEERFWRSFGGDQMRIAVCYFIQDLSSGGFPLLDAVVDRWLKALRECLASADSNVQQSAISAVTALIGEYFRHQPVEKLTALSISTSTISYPR
;
A
#
# COMPACT_ATOMS: atom_id res chain seq x y z
N MET A 1 -26.97 -4.23 11.91
CA MET A 1 -27.79 -4.73 13.05
C MET A 1 -27.72 -3.69 14.16
N PRO A 2 -28.80 -3.39 14.90
CA PRO A 2 -28.73 -2.44 16.02
C PRO A 2 -27.76 -2.90 17.10
N GLY A 3 -26.89 -2.01 17.60
CA GLY A 3 -25.83 -2.36 18.55
C GLY A 3 -26.33 -3.06 19.82
N PHE A 4 -27.50 -2.65 20.35
CA PHE A 4 -28.08 -3.25 21.57
C PHE A 4 -28.45 -4.74 21.43
N LEU A 5 -28.69 -5.23 20.22
CA LEU A 5 -28.96 -6.67 20.00
C LEU A 5 -27.66 -7.49 19.98
N LEU A 6 -26.53 -6.86 19.65
CA LEU A 6 -25.24 -7.52 19.58
C LEU A 6 -24.57 -7.63 20.95
N THR A 7 -24.72 -6.62 21.82
CA THR A 7 -24.03 -6.56 23.12
C THR A 7 -24.30 -7.74 24.04
N VAL A 8 -25.51 -8.30 24.05
CA VAL A 8 -25.90 -9.43 24.93
C VAL A 8 -25.27 -10.75 24.50
N SER A 9 -24.95 -10.91 23.21
CA SER A 9 -24.41 -12.17 22.64
C SER A 9 -23.07 -11.97 21.93
N LEU A 10 -22.40 -10.85 22.17
CA LEU A 10 -21.22 -10.43 21.42
C LEU A 10 -20.11 -11.49 21.38
N PRO A 11 -19.71 -12.13 22.51
CA PRO A 11 -18.67 -13.16 22.47
C PRO A 11 -19.04 -14.35 21.60
N LYS A 12 -20.31 -14.79 21.68
CA LYS A 12 -20.82 -15.91 20.89
C LYS A 12 -20.88 -15.58 19.40
N VAL A 13 -21.30 -14.36 19.05
CA VAL A 13 -21.34 -13.91 17.66
C VAL A 13 -19.92 -13.89 17.08
N ILE A 14 -18.96 -13.27 17.78
CA ILE A 14 -17.57 -13.20 17.34
C ILE A 14 -16.98 -14.60 17.18
N GLN A 15 -17.15 -15.48 18.17
CA GLN A 15 -16.64 -16.85 18.11
C GLN A 15 -17.19 -17.63 16.90
N GLN A 16 -18.49 -17.50 16.60
CA GLN A 16 -19.10 -18.16 15.45
C GLN A 16 -18.58 -17.58 14.13
N LEU A 17 -18.42 -16.26 14.04
CA LEU A 17 -17.85 -15.63 12.86
C LEU A 17 -16.38 -16.06 12.63
N CYS A 18 -15.56 -16.13 13.68
CA CYS A 18 -14.20 -16.68 13.60
C CYS A 18 -14.22 -18.13 13.10
N THR A 19 -15.14 -18.96 13.61
CA THR A 19 -15.28 -20.35 13.16
C THR A 19 -15.69 -20.44 11.70
N CYS A 20 -16.62 -19.59 11.24
CA CYS A 20 -17.05 -19.52 9.84
C CYS A 20 -15.95 -19.03 8.88
N ALA A 21 -14.95 -18.29 9.38
CA ALA A 21 -13.83 -17.82 8.59
C ALA A 21 -12.76 -18.89 8.35
N LEU A 22 -12.72 -19.96 9.15
CA LEU A 22 -11.72 -21.02 9.02
C LEU A 22 -12.01 -21.93 7.82
N ILE A 23 -10.95 -22.31 7.11
CA ILE A 23 -11.02 -23.32 6.05
C ILE A 23 -11.05 -24.71 6.69
N THR A 24 -12.02 -25.53 6.28
CA THR A 24 -12.08 -26.95 6.64
C THR A 24 -12.35 -27.79 5.40
N ASP A 25 -12.07 -29.09 5.45
CA ASP A 25 -12.30 -30.01 4.32
C ASP A 25 -13.74 -29.93 3.78
N LYS A 26 -14.72 -29.75 4.66
CA LYS A 26 -16.14 -29.65 4.30
C LYS A 26 -16.55 -28.30 3.73
N THR A 27 -15.77 -27.25 3.99
CA THR A 27 -16.09 -25.86 3.64
C THR A 27 -15.07 -25.23 2.70
N LEU A 28 -14.15 -26.03 2.14
CA LEU A 28 -13.07 -25.57 1.27
C LEU A 28 -13.60 -24.61 0.19
N GLN A 29 -14.68 -24.99 -0.47
CA GLN A 29 -15.28 -24.22 -1.58
C GLN A 29 -16.15 -23.03 -1.13
N TRP A 30 -16.31 -22.79 0.18
CA TRP A 30 -17.20 -21.76 0.73
C TRP A 30 -16.49 -20.41 0.93
N ALA A 31 -15.76 -19.96 -0.09
CA ALA A 31 -15.01 -18.70 -0.06
C ALA A 31 -15.92 -17.48 0.25
N GLU A 32 -17.11 -17.41 -0.35
CA GLU A 32 -18.04 -16.30 -0.10
C GLU A 32 -18.52 -16.25 1.36
N SER A 33 -18.72 -17.41 1.99
CA SER A 33 -19.09 -17.50 3.41
C SER A 33 -17.96 -16.99 4.30
N ARG A 34 -16.70 -17.36 4.00
CA ARG A 34 -15.53 -16.89 4.75
C ARG A 34 -15.34 -15.37 4.61
N LYS A 35 -15.40 -14.86 3.37
CA LYS A 35 -15.41 -13.42 3.07
C LYS A 35 -16.46 -12.67 3.88
N ASN A 36 -17.70 -13.17 3.89
CA ASN A 36 -18.80 -12.55 4.63
C ASN A 36 -18.58 -12.58 6.14
N ALA A 37 -18.02 -13.68 6.68
CA ALA A 37 -17.69 -13.80 8.09
C ALA A 37 -16.61 -12.78 8.51
N LEU A 38 -15.52 -12.67 7.73
CA LEU A 38 -14.42 -11.73 7.99
C LEU A 38 -14.88 -10.27 7.87
N THR A 39 -15.71 -9.96 6.87
CA THR A 39 -16.33 -8.64 6.74
C THR A 39 -17.25 -8.33 7.93
N ALA A 40 -18.05 -9.31 8.36
CA ALA A 40 -18.93 -9.16 9.50
C ALA A 40 -18.17 -8.91 10.81
N LEU A 41 -17.00 -9.53 11.03
CA LEU A 41 -16.15 -9.23 12.19
C LEU A 41 -15.79 -7.74 12.26
N SER A 42 -15.37 -7.16 11.13
CA SER A 42 -15.06 -5.73 11.05
C SER A 42 -16.29 -4.83 11.31
N LEU A 43 -17.43 -5.20 10.73
CA LEU A 43 -18.70 -4.48 10.94
C LEU A 43 -19.18 -4.57 12.39
N VAL A 44 -19.02 -5.71 13.06
CA VAL A 44 -19.36 -5.88 14.46
C VAL A 44 -18.52 -4.91 15.31
N CYS A 45 -17.20 -4.88 15.11
CA CYS A 45 -16.30 -3.98 15.84
C CYS A 45 -16.68 -2.50 15.67
N THR A 46 -16.96 -2.08 14.43
CA THR A 46 -17.37 -0.69 14.14
C THR A 46 -18.77 -0.35 14.68
N THR A 47 -19.66 -1.34 14.81
CA THR A 47 -21.02 -1.14 15.32
C THR A 47 -21.08 -1.04 16.84
N VAL A 48 -20.36 -1.93 17.55
CA VAL A 48 -20.38 -1.99 19.02
C VAL A 48 -19.29 -1.13 19.68
N GLY A 49 -18.30 -0.71 18.89
CA GLY A 49 -17.13 0.03 19.34
C GLY A 49 -16.04 -0.90 19.89
N ILE A 50 -14.81 -0.43 19.79
CA ILE A 50 -13.64 -1.04 20.42
C ILE A 50 -13.43 -0.29 21.74
N ALA A 51 -13.71 -0.94 22.86
CA ALA A 51 -13.76 -0.29 24.16
C ALA A 51 -13.25 -1.25 25.25
N PRO A 52 -11.94 -1.20 25.59
CA PRO A 52 -11.33 -2.13 26.56
C PRO A 52 -11.92 -2.04 27.97
N SER A 53 -12.58 -0.92 28.32
CA SER A 53 -13.04 -0.63 29.69
C SER A 53 -14.56 -0.54 29.83
N SER A 54 -15.33 -0.78 28.77
CA SER A 54 -16.80 -0.64 28.78
C SER A 54 -17.50 -1.98 28.57
N PRO A 55 -18.48 -2.36 29.40
CA PRO A 55 -19.31 -3.53 29.16
C PRO A 55 -20.19 -3.28 27.93
N GLY A 56 -19.83 -3.87 26.79
CA GLY A 56 -20.59 -3.79 25.54
C GLY A 56 -19.75 -3.59 24.28
N GLY A 57 -18.46 -3.25 24.40
CA GLY A 57 -17.55 -3.15 23.27
C GLY A 57 -16.67 -4.38 23.08
N VAL A 58 -15.87 -4.37 22.02
CA VAL A 58 -14.79 -5.35 21.80
C VAL A 58 -13.60 -4.98 22.68
N ASP A 59 -13.17 -5.89 23.55
CA ASP A 59 -11.97 -5.73 24.38
C ASP A 59 -10.68 -6.06 23.60
N GLN A 60 -9.52 -5.79 24.22
CA GLN A 60 -8.22 -5.98 23.59
C GLN A 60 -7.95 -7.45 23.22
N VAL A 61 -8.34 -8.39 24.08
CA VAL A 61 -8.13 -9.84 23.86
C VAL A 61 -8.95 -10.31 22.67
N THR A 62 -10.22 -9.91 22.60
CA THR A 62 -11.12 -10.24 21.51
C THR A 62 -10.67 -9.57 20.21
N LEU A 63 -10.20 -8.32 20.28
CA LEU A 63 -9.64 -7.62 19.12
C LEU A 63 -8.43 -8.37 18.55
N ALA A 64 -7.52 -8.85 19.40
CA ALA A 64 -6.36 -9.65 18.98
C ALA A 64 -6.79 -10.96 18.28
N VAL A 65 -7.81 -11.65 18.79
CA VAL A 65 -8.39 -12.85 18.16
C VAL A 65 -8.97 -12.52 16.78
N ILE A 66 -9.66 -11.39 16.65
CA ILE A 66 -10.22 -10.94 15.37
C ILE A 66 -9.11 -10.65 14.36
N PHE A 67 -8.05 -9.92 14.76
CA PHE A 67 -6.92 -9.67 13.88
C PHE A 67 -6.19 -10.96 13.48
N ARG A 68 -6.02 -11.93 14.40
CA ARG A 68 -5.45 -13.23 14.04
C ARG A 68 -6.30 -13.97 13.01
N THR A 69 -7.63 -13.99 13.21
CA THR A 69 -8.58 -14.59 12.26
C THR A 69 -8.50 -13.90 10.89
N LEU A 70 -8.36 -12.57 10.88
CA LEU A 70 -8.16 -11.81 9.63
C LEU A 70 -6.83 -12.18 8.98
N ILE A 71 -5.72 -12.26 9.71
CA ILE A 71 -4.43 -12.69 9.17
C ILE A 71 -4.56 -14.08 8.52
N ASP A 72 -5.23 -15.04 9.17
CA ASP A 72 -5.46 -16.36 8.60
C ASP A 72 -6.27 -16.29 7.30
N GLY A 73 -7.25 -15.38 7.23
CA GLY A 73 -8.02 -15.11 6.01
C GLY A 73 -7.21 -14.48 4.86
N LEU A 74 -6.05 -13.89 5.12
CA LEU A 74 -5.12 -13.44 4.08
C LEU A 74 -4.34 -14.59 3.44
N GLU A 75 -4.31 -15.76 4.07
CA GLU A 75 -3.66 -16.97 3.55
C GLU A 75 -4.65 -17.89 2.80
N ASP A 76 -5.85 -17.40 2.49
CA ASP A 76 -6.83 -18.15 1.71
C ASP A 76 -6.46 -18.13 0.21
N TYR A 77 -5.68 -19.11 -0.24
CA TYR A 77 -5.36 -19.35 -1.66
C TYR A 77 -6.20 -20.48 -2.27
N THR A 78 -7.46 -20.62 -1.84
CA THR A 78 -8.34 -21.66 -2.37
C THR A 78 -8.60 -21.46 -3.86
N VAL A 79 -8.47 -22.55 -4.63
CA VAL A 79 -8.78 -22.58 -6.07
C VAL A 79 -9.93 -23.56 -6.36
N ASP A 80 -10.75 -23.20 -7.34
CA ASP A 80 -11.77 -24.07 -7.93
C ASP A 80 -11.63 -24.09 -9.46
N SER A 81 -12.59 -24.70 -10.17
CA SER A 81 -12.59 -24.76 -11.64
C SER A 81 -12.66 -23.40 -12.33
N ARG A 82 -13.01 -22.32 -11.62
CA ARG A 82 -13.04 -20.93 -12.10
C ARG A 82 -11.74 -20.18 -11.81
N GLY A 83 -10.81 -20.78 -11.05
CA GLY A 83 -9.54 -20.19 -10.65
C GLY A 83 -9.47 -19.88 -9.16
N ASP A 84 -8.74 -18.82 -8.81
CA ASP A 84 -8.52 -18.40 -7.41
C ASP A 84 -9.77 -17.74 -6.81
N ILE A 85 -10.58 -18.56 -6.14
CA ILE A 85 -11.74 -18.10 -5.37
C ILE A 85 -11.34 -17.54 -4.01
N GLY A 86 -10.13 -17.82 -3.51
CA GLY A 86 -9.59 -17.24 -2.29
C GLY A 86 -9.30 -15.75 -2.43
N ALA A 87 -9.07 -15.26 -3.64
CA ALA A 87 -8.81 -13.84 -3.92
C ALA A 87 -9.87 -12.89 -3.31
N ILE A 88 -11.16 -13.24 -3.40
CA ILE A 88 -12.25 -12.43 -2.83
C ILE A 88 -12.20 -12.38 -1.30
N VAL A 89 -11.72 -13.45 -0.67
CA VAL A 89 -11.53 -13.54 0.78
C VAL A 89 -10.40 -12.60 1.16
N ARG A 90 -9.21 -12.79 0.57
CA ARG A 90 -8.03 -11.94 0.84
C ARG A 90 -8.32 -10.45 0.63
N GLU A 91 -9.03 -10.09 -0.44
CA GLU A 91 -9.41 -8.69 -0.72
C GLU A 91 -10.34 -8.08 0.35
N SER A 92 -11.36 -8.83 0.79
CA SER A 92 -12.29 -8.39 1.83
C SER A 92 -11.62 -8.28 3.20
N THR A 93 -10.69 -9.19 3.48
CA THR A 93 -9.90 -9.25 4.70
C THR A 93 -8.97 -8.05 4.80
N MET A 94 -8.27 -7.71 3.71
CA MET A 94 -7.42 -6.51 3.67
C MET A 94 -8.22 -5.23 3.94
N SER A 95 -9.41 -5.12 3.36
CA SER A 95 -10.32 -3.98 3.60
C SER A 95 -10.77 -3.93 5.07
N SER A 96 -11.09 -5.10 5.65
CA SER A 96 -11.48 -5.24 7.05
C SER A 96 -10.35 -4.85 8.01
N ILE A 97 -9.12 -5.27 7.73
CA ILE A 97 -7.91 -4.90 8.47
C ILE A 97 -7.71 -3.39 8.45
N GLN A 98 -7.84 -2.75 7.28
CA GLN A 98 -7.69 -1.29 7.17
C GLN A 98 -8.73 -0.55 8.04
N VAL A 99 -10.00 -0.97 7.97
CA VAL A 99 -11.07 -0.38 8.78
C VAL A 99 -10.78 -0.52 10.27
N LEU A 100 -10.40 -1.73 10.71
CA LEU A 100 -10.11 -1.98 12.12
C LEU A 100 -8.88 -1.22 12.60
N THR A 101 -7.82 -1.16 11.79
CA THR A 101 -6.61 -0.41 12.13
C THR A 101 -6.92 1.08 12.31
N ASN A 102 -7.76 1.66 11.44
CA ASN A 102 -8.16 3.07 11.53
C ASN A 102 -9.17 3.37 12.65
N THR A 103 -9.92 2.37 13.10
CA THR A 103 -10.91 2.52 14.17
C THR A 103 -10.32 2.22 15.55
N SER A 104 -9.26 1.42 15.60
CA SER A 104 -8.59 1.02 16.84
C SER A 104 -7.69 2.14 17.36
N GLN A 105 -7.61 2.27 18.68
CA GLN A 105 -6.58 3.09 19.31
C GLN A 105 -5.24 2.34 19.23
N PRO A 106 -4.11 3.00 18.88
CA PRO A 106 -2.80 2.36 18.76
C PRO A 106 -2.40 1.57 20.02
N GLU A 107 -2.79 2.05 21.20
CA GLU A 107 -2.48 1.45 22.50
C GLU A 107 -3.11 0.07 22.70
N LEU A 108 -4.14 -0.27 21.93
CA LEU A 108 -4.82 -1.56 21.98
C LEU A 108 -4.16 -2.62 21.09
N LEU A 109 -3.30 -2.20 20.17
CA LEU A 109 -2.63 -3.09 19.25
C LEU A 109 -1.27 -3.46 19.83
N GLU A 110 -1.13 -4.70 20.30
CA GLU A 110 0.16 -5.20 20.78
C GLU A 110 1.20 -5.21 19.65
N ALA A 111 2.47 -4.92 19.98
CA ALA A 111 3.54 -4.79 18.99
C ALA A 111 3.68 -6.05 18.10
N ASP A 112 3.53 -7.24 18.66
CA ASP A 112 3.61 -8.50 17.92
C ASP A 112 2.43 -8.70 16.96
N LEU A 113 1.26 -8.20 17.33
CA LEU A 113 0.08 -8.20 16.47
C LEU A 113 0.26 -7.22 15.31
N ILE A 114 0.70 -5.99 15.59
CA ILE A 114 1.01 -4.98 14.56
C ILE A 114 2.02 -5.56 13.57
N ARG A 115 3.12 -6.14 14.05
CA ARG A 115 4.15 -6.75 13.20
C ARG A 115 3.59 -7.87 12.33
N SER A 116 2.73 -8.73 12.88
CA SER A 116 2.08 -9.80 12.12
C SER A 116 1.18 -9.24 11.01
N VAL A 117 0.38 -8.22 11.32
CA VAL A 117 -0.47 -7.54 10.35
C VAL A 117 0.37 -6.85 9.27
N LEU A 118 1.44 -6.16 9.65
CA LEU A 118 2.35 -5.49 8.72
C LEU A 118 2.95 -6.46 7.70
N HIS A 119 3.47 -7.60 8.15
CA HIS A 119 3.98 -8.63 7.24
C HIS A 119 2.91 -9.16 6.28
N ALA A 120 1.70 -9.45 6.79
CA ALA A 120 0.64 -10.00 5.97
C ALA A 120 0.11 -8.99 4.93
N VAL A 121 -0.07 -7.74 5.33
CA VAL A 121 -0.50 -6.64 4.43
C VAL A 121 0.58 -6.33 3.39
N ALA A 122 1.86 -6.30 3.79
CA ALA A 122 2.98 -6.07 2.87
C ALA A 122 3.04 -7.18 1.80
N LYS A 123 2.94 -8.44 2.20
CA LYS A 123 2.86 -9.58 1.29
C LYS A 123 1.72 -9.39 0.27
N GLN A 124 0.49 -9.17 0.75
CA GLN A 124 -0.69 -9.02 -0.10
C GLN A 124 -0.63 -7.79 -1.03
N SER A 125 0.00 -6.70 -0.59
CA SER A 125 0.18 -5.49 -1.41
C SER A 125 1.04 -5.74 -2.66
N THR A 126 1.90 -6.74 -2.62
CA THR A 126 2.78 -7.11 -3.74
C THR A 126 2.20 -8.23 -4.60
N GLU A 127 1.35 -9.10 -4.06
CA GLU A 127 0.87 -10.29 -4.78
C GLU A 127 -0.37 -10.05 -5.66
N GLN A 128 -1.11 -8.96 -5.47
CA GLN A 128 -2.37 -8.70 -6.17
C GLN A 128 -2.36 -7.41 -7.00
N ILE A 129 -2.91 -7.46 -8.23
CA ILE A 129 -3.11 -6.29 -9.11
C ILE A 129 -4.39 -5.51 -8.72
N ARG A 130 -5.44 -6.22 -8.27
CA ARG A 130 -6.73 -5.58 -7.99
C ARG A 130 -6.68 -4.91 -6.62
N ARG A 131 -7.15 -3.65 -6.58
CA ARG A 131 -7.22 -2.82 -5.37
C ARG A 131 -5.91 -2.58 -4.63
N THR A 132 -4.75 -2.80 -5.26
CA THR A 132 -3.41 -2.48 -4.72
C THR A 132 -3.36 -1.09 -4.09
N ARG A 133 -4.02 -0.09 -4.71
CA ARG A 133 -4.09 1.29 -4.20
C ARG A 133 -4.66 1.41 -2.78
N ILE A 134 -5.68 0.62 -2.43
CA ILE A 134 -6.27 0.62 -1.09
C ILE A 134 -5.28 0.02 -0.09
N PHE A 135 -4.61 -1.05 -0.49
CA PHE A 135 -3.67 -1.79 0.36
C PHE A 135 -2.40 -0.99 0.66
N VAL A 136 -1.85 -0.29 -0.33
CA VAL A 136 -0.68 0.57 -0.11
C VAL A 136 -1.02 1.80 0.75
N GLN A 137 -2.27 2.26 0.73
CA GLN A 137 -2.72 3.30 1.66
C GLN A 137 -2.80 2.77 3.10
N ALA A 138 -3.22 1.52 3.30
CA ALA A 138 -3.18 0.89 4.61
C ALA A 138 -1.73 0.75 5.12
N LEU A 139 -0.78 0.35 4.26
CA LEU A 139 0.65 0.31 4.62
C LEU A 139 1.19 1.67 5.06
N HIS A 140 0.83 2.74 4.34
CA HIS A 140 1.20 4.10 4.75
C HIS A 140 0.74 4.40 6.18
N GLN A 141 -0.54 4.13 6.51
CA GLN A 141 -1.08 4.37 7.85
C GLN A 141 -0.40 3.51 8.92
N MET A 142 -0.18 2.24 8.62
CA MET A 142 0.44 1.31 9.57
C MET A 142 1.92 1.57 9.79
N THR A 143 2.60 2.23 8.87
CA THR A 143 4.02 2.63 9.03
C THR A 143 4.21 3.50 10.28
N PHE A 144 3.23 4.34 10.61
CA PHE A 144 3.28 5.19 11.82
C PHE A 144 3.10 4.39 13.12
N LEU A 145 2.57 3.17 13.06
CA LEU A 145 2.35 2.33 14.24
C LEU A 145 3.62 1.60 14.67
N ASP A 146 4.42 1.13 13.72
CA ASP A 146 5.71 0.49 13.97
C ASP A 146 6.70 0.78 12.82
N PRO A 147 7.35 1.95 12.82
CA PRO A 147 8.30 2.34 11.79
C PRO A 147 9.50 1.38 11.69
N GLU A 148 9.95 0.82 12.83
CA GLU A 148 11.11 -0.08 12.87
C GLU A 148 10.84 -1.40 12.14
N SER A 149 9.72 -2.05 12.43
CA SER A 149 9.32 -3.25 11.69
C SER A 149 9.08 -2.93 10.22
N MET A 150 8.50 -1.77 9.90
CA MET A 150 8.25 -1.37 8.52
C MET A 150 9.54 -1.15 7.73
N LYS A 151 10.60 -0.59 8.33
CA LYS A 151 11.91 -0.47 7.67
C LYS A 151 12.48 -1.82 7.25
N LEU A 152 12.38 -2.82 8.14
CA LEU A 152 12.84 -4.17 7.83
C LEU A 152 12.00 -4.81 6.71
N ILE A 153 10.68 -4.62 6.72
CA ILE A 153 9.78 -5.12 5.67
C ILE A 153 10.09 -4.44 4.33
N LEU A 154 10.31 -3.13 4.33
CA LEU A 154 10.67 -2.37 3.13
C LEU A 154 11.94 -2.95 2.49
N SER A 155 13.00 -3.14 3.28
CA SER A 155 14.30 -3.61 2.77
C SER A 155 14.28 -5.08 2.35
N THR A 156 13.59 -5.94 3.08
CA THR A 156 13.65 -7.40 2.86
C THR A 156 12.55 -7.96 1.97
N GLN A 157 11.38 -7.31 1.89
CA GLN A 157 10.21 -7.87 1.21
C GLN A 157 9.72 -7.01 0.04
N ILE A 158 9.79 -5.67 0.15
CA ILE A 158 9.19 -4.77 -0.84
C ILE A 158 10.21 -4.33 -1.90
N LEU A 159 11.33 -3.71 -1.51
CA LEU A 159 12.34 -3.20 -2.45
C LEU A 159 12.88 -4.28 -3.40
N PRO A 160 13.22 -5.51 -2.93
CA PRO A 160 13.70 -6.57 -3.83
C PRO A 160 12.70 -6.97 -4.92
N ARG A 161 11.41 -6.75 -4.68
CA ARG A 161 10.34 -7.08 -5.63
C ARG A 161 10.06 -5.96 -6.63
N CYS A 162 10.63 -4.76 -6.47
CA CYS A 162 10.43 -3.62 -7.38
C CYS A 162 11.06 -3.82 -8.78
N THR A 163 11.95 -4.79 -8.94
CA THR A 163 12.58 -5.15 -10.23
C THR A 163 12.27 -6.60 -10.63
N ASN A 164 11.28 -7.20 -9.97
CA ASN A 164 10.92 -8.60 -10.18
C ASN A 164 10.38 -8.84 -11.61
N PRO A 165 10.64 -10.02 -12.23
CA PRO A 165 10.18 -10.32 -13.59
C PRO A 165 8.66 -10.30 -13.74
N GLU A 166 7.94 -10.81 -12.75
CA GLU A 166 6.49 -10.87 -12.73
C GLU A 166 5.87 -9.46 -12.58
N LEU A 167 5.06 -9.06 -13.57
CA LEU A 167 4.48 -7.73 -13.65
C LEU A 167 3.70 -7.31 -12.39
N TYR A 168 2.91 -8.24 -11.82
CA TYR A 168 2.06 -7.95 -10.67
C TYR A 168 2.86 -7.72 -9.39
N LEU A 169 3.88 -8.56 -9.14
CA LEU A 169 4.83 -8.39 -8.04
C LEU A 169 5.56 -7.06 -8.17
N ARG A 170 6.06 -6.77 -9.37
CA ARG A 170 6.76 -5.52 -9.66
C ARG A 170 5.89 -4.29 -9.42
N HIS A 171 4.71 -4.27 -10.03
CA HIS A 171 3.76 -3.16 -9.94
C HIS A 171 3.32 -2.89 -8.49
N GLY A 172 2.94 -3.93 -7.75
CA GLY A 172 2.50 -3.80 -6.36
C GLY A 172 3.61 -3.29 -5.44
N SER A 173 4.84 -3.77 -5.64
CA SER A 173 6.00 -3.39 -4.83
C SER A 173 6.44 -1.95 -5.07
N ILE A 174 6.35 -1.46 -6.32
CA ILE A 174 6.63 -0.04 -6.62
C ILE A 174 5.61 0.87 -5.93
N LEU A 175 4.32 0.55 -5.98
CA LEU A 175 3.30 1.33 -5.27
C LEU A 175 3.49 1.29 -3.75
N ALA A 176 3.79 0.09 -3.20
CA ALA A 176 3.97 -0.10 -1.77
C ALA A 176 5.21 0.62 -1.25
N SER A 177 6.35 0.51 -1.95
CA SER A 177 7.58 1.19 -1.57
C SER A 177 7.43 2.70 -1.56
N GLY A 178 6.76 3.30 -2.56
CA GLY A 178 6.50 4.73 -2.60
C GLY A 178 5.77 5.22 -1.35
N LYS A 179 4.69 4.55 -0.97
CA LYS A 179 3.90 4.86 0.23
C LYS A 179 4.67 4.68 1.53
N VAL A 180 5.39 3.57 1.65
CA VAL A 180 6.16 3.28 2.87
C VAL A 180 7.32 4.27 3.03
N ILE A 181 8.07 4.56 1.97
CA ILE A 181 9.18 5.52 2.01
C ILE A 181 8.66 6.92 2.35
N SER A 182 7.56 7.35 1.74
CA SER A 182 6.91 8.63 2.03
C SER A 182 6.50 8.74 3.50
N ALA A 183 5.88 7.69 4.05
CA ALA A 183 5.51 7.63 5.47
C ALA A 183 6.74 7.67 6.39
N LEU A 184 7.80 6.92 6.09
CA LEU A 184 9.05 6.96 6.86
C LEU A 184 9.73 8.33 6.81
N CYS A 185 9.67 9.03 5.68
CA CYS A 185 10.14 10.42 5.59
C CYS A 185 9.31 11.34 6.50
N GLN A 186 8.00 11.14 6.59
CA GLN A 186 7.15 11.89 7.50
C GLN A 186 7.46 11.59 8.96
N VAL A 187 7.65 10.31 9.32
CA VAL A 187 8.08 9.90 10.67
C VAL A 187 9.38 10.61 11.07
N ALA A 188 10.37 10.66 10.17
CA ALA A 188 11.62 11.37 10.42
C ALA A 188 11.42 12.87 10.69
N LYS A 189 10.54 13.53 9.93
CA LYS A 189 10.17 14.94 10.14
C LYS A 189 9.47 15.15 11.47
N ASP A 190 8.53 14.28 11.81
CA ASP A 190 7.74 14.35 13.05
C ASP A 190 8.64 14.15 14.28
N HIS A 191 9.63 13.26 14.19
CA HIS A 191 10.66 13.06 15.22
C HIS A 191 11.77 14.12 15.22
N GLN A 192 11.76 15.06 14.26
CA GLN A 192 12.82 16.06 14.06
C GLN A 192 14.22 15.45 13.89
N ARG A 193 14.30 14.27 13.27
CA ARG A 193 15.54 13.54 13.01
C ARG A 193 15.96 13.66 11.55
N ARG A 194 17.24 13.42 11.31
CA ARG A 194 17.73 13.34 9.93
C ARG A 194 17.29 12.01 9.32
N LEU A 195 16.91 12.03 8.06
CA LEU A 195 16.42 10.82 7.38
C LEU A 195 17.44 9.65 7.39
N PRO A 196 18.76 9.86 7.21
CA PRO A 196 19.74 8.78 7.36
C PRO A 196 19.81 8.17 8.76
N GLU A 197 19.50 8.92 9.81
CA GLU A 197 19.46 8.40 11.18
C GLU A 197 18.23 7.50 11.39
N GLU A 198 17.13 7.80 10.69
CA GLU A 198 15.90 7.00 10.78
C GLU A 198 15.91 5.78 9.87
N LEU A 199 16.37 5.91 8.62
CA LEU A 199 16.38 4.81 7.65
C LEU A 199 17.66 3.97 7.67
N GLY A 200 18.81 4.58 7.98
CA GLY A 200 20.14 4.00 7.84
C GLY A 200 20.72 4.15 6.42
N ASP A 201 22.04 4.35 6.32
CA ASP A 201 22.73 4.65 5.06
C ASP A 201 22.55 3.55 3.99
N ALA A 202 22.61 2.28 4.40
CA ALA A 202 22.42 1.15 3.49
C ALA A 202 21.01 1.12 2.89
N ALA A 203 19.99 1.49 3.67
CA ALA A 203 18.62 1.58 3.16
C ALA A 203 18.45 2.77 2.20
N MET A 204 19.07 3.91 2.52
CA MET A 204 19.09 5.09 1.65
C MET A 204 19.72 4.78 0.28
N GLU A 205 20.86 4.09 0.27
CA GLU A 205 21.52 3.65 -0.95
C GLU A 205 20.64 2.67 -1.74
N TYR A 206 20.03 1.69 -1.07
CA TYR A 206 19.17 0.73 -1.75
C TYR A 206 17.90 1.36 -2.35
N ILE A 207 17.28 2.32 -1.65
CA ILE A 207 16.16 3.11 -2.18
C ILE A 207 16.62 3.91 -3.40
N THR A 208 17.78 4.58 -3.32
CA THR A 208 18.33 5.36 -4.43
C THR A 208 18.61 4.50 -5.66
N GLN A 209 19.17 3.30 -5.46
CA GLN A 209 19.39 2.34 -6.54
C GLN A 209 18.06 1.87 -7.14
N THR A 210 17.06 1.58 -6.30
CA THR A 210 15.72 1.22 -6.76
C THR A 210 15.08 2.34 -7.61
N CYS A 211 15.27 3.60 -7.23
CA CYS A 211 14.80 4.76 -8.00
C CYS A 211 15.35 4.79 -9.44
N ILE A 212 16.51 4.17 -9.67
CA ILE A 212 17.15 4.05 -10.98
C ILE A 212 16.62 2.80 -11.70
N ASP A 213 16.63 1.65 -11.03
CA ASP A 213 16.37 0.35 -11.65
C ASP A 213 14.92 0.20 -12.15
N ILE A 214 13.95 0.86 -11.48
CA ILE A 214 12.54 0.86 -11.92
C ILE A 214 12.33 1.53 -13.29
N LEU A 215 13.31 2.31 -13.77
CA LEU A 215 13.27 3.00 -15.07
C LEU A 215 13.97 2.24 -16.19
N GLU A 216 14.49 1.04 -15.95
CA GLU A 216 15.11 0.26 -17.02
C GLU A 216 14.13 -0.05 -18.16
N GLU A 217 14.60 0.09 -19.41
CA GLU A 217 13.74 0.05 -20.61
C GLU A 217 12.93 -1.25 -20.74
N ARG A 218 13.47 -2.37 -20.23
CA ARG A 218 12.80 -3.69 -20.22
C ARG A 218 11.43 -3.66 -19.54
N PHE A 219 11.21 -2.75 -18.58
CA PHE A 219 9.97 -2.65 -17.81
C PHE A 219 8.99 -1.60 -18.38
N TRP A 220 9.47 -0.71 -19.26
CA TRP A 220 8.74 0.47 -19.76
C TRP A 220 7.98 0.25 -21.07
N ARG A 221 8.52 -0.59 -21.97
CA ARG A 221 8.01 -0.79 -23.35
C ARG A 221 7.39 -2.16 -23.61
N SER A 222 7.31 -3.01 -22.59
CA SER A 222 6.74 -4.36 -22.68
C SER A 222 5.25 -4.39 -22.34
N PHE A 223 4.60 -5.56 -22.49
CA PHE A 223 3.21 -5.78 -22.09
C PHE A 223 2.99 -5.36 -20.62
N GLY A 224 1.95 -4.55 -20.36
CA GLY A 224 1.71 -3.95 -19.05
C GLY A 224 2.50 -2.66 -18.78
N GLY A 225 3.18 -2.11 -19.79
CA GLY A 225 3.95 -0.87 -19.69
C GLY A 225 3.14 0.31 -19.16
N ASP A 226 1.88 0.47 -19.56
CA ASP A 226 0.99 1.56 -19.10
C ASP A 226 0.72 1.50 -17.59
N GLN A 227 0.45 0.29 -17.07
CA GLN A 227 0.28 0.08 -15.63
C GLN A 227 1.60 0.36 -14.87
N MET A 228 2.73 -0.04 -15.45
CA MET A 228 4.03 0.25 -14.87
C MET A 228 4.34 1.74 -14.85
N ARG A 229 4.05 2.46 -15.95
CA ARG A 229 4.20 3.93 -16.04
C ARG A 229 3.37 4.64 -14.98
N ILE A 230 2.12 4.22 -14.79
CA ILE A 230 1.24 4.75 -13.74
C ILE A 230 1.85 4.49 -12.35
N ALA A 231 2.30 3.27 -12.07
CA ALA A 231 2.91 2.94 -10.78
C ALA A 231 4.19 3.74 -10.50
N VAL A 232 5.06 3.89 -11.50
CA VAL A 232 6.27 4.72 -11.39
C VAL A 232 5.92 6.20 -11.17
N CYS A 233 4.89 6.72 -11.84
CA CYS A 233 4.42 8.09 -11.58
C CYS A 233 3.98 8.26 -10.12
N TYR A 234 3.20 7.33 -9.58
CA TYR A 234 2.81 7.36 -8.17
C TYR A 234 4.01 7.24 -7.22
N PHE A 235 4.97 6.38 -7.52
CA PHE A 235 6.19 6.25 -6.75
C PHE A 235 6.98 7.56 -6.69
N ILE A 236 7.21 8.20 -7.85
CA ILE A 236 7.88 9.49 -7.95
C ILE A 236 7.12 10.57 -7.16
N GLN A 237 5.79 10.60 -7.32
CA GLN A 237 4.94 11.53 -6.58
C GLN A 237 5.09 11.36 -5.06
N ASP A 238 5.01 10.13 -4.57
CA ASP A 238 5.06 9.81 -3.14
C ASP A 238 6.44 10.13 -2.52
N LEU A 239 7.54 9.80 -3.22
CA LEU A 239 8.90 10.13 -2.77
C LEU A 239 9.15 11.64 -2.78
N SER A 240 8.70 12.34 -3.82
CA SER A 240 8.83 13.80 -3.91
C SER A 240 8.03 14.50 -2.82
N SER A 241 6.79 14.06 -2.58
CA SER A 241 5.94 14.62 -1.51
C SER A 241 6.51 14.32 -0.11
N GLY A 242 7.16 13.16 0.04
CA GLY A 242 7.89 12.80 1.26
C GLY A 242 9.15 13.63 1.48
N GLY A 243 9.70 14.28 0.44
CA GLY A 243 10.96 15.01 0.50
C GLY A 243 12.17 14.08 0.64
N PHE A 244 12.13 12.91 0.00
CA PHE A 244 13.28 12.00 -0.01
C PHE A 244 14.48 12.64 -0.74
N PRO A 245 15.69 12.66 -0.18
CA PRO A 245 16.83 13.31 -0.83
C PRO A 245 17.33 12.48 -2.01
N LEU A 246 17.42 13.09 -3.19
CA LEU A 246 17.92 12.48 -4.42
C LEU A 246 19.03 13.33 -5.05
N LEU A 247 19.92 12.66 -5.77
CA LEU A 247 20.93 13.32 -6.62
C LEU A 247 20.26 13.93 -7.86
N ASP A 248 20.75 15.08 -8.31
CA ASP A 248 20.28 15.75 -9.53
C ASP A 248 20.22 14.81 -10.75
N ALA A 249 21.21 13.93 -10.90
CA ALA A 249 21.24 12.96 -12.00
C ALA A 249 20.07 11.95 -11.97
N VAL A 250 19.56 11.61 -10.79
CA VAL A 250 18.38 10.72 -10.64
C VAL A 250 17.11 11.51 -10.95
N VAL A 251 17.03 12.76 -10.45
CA VAL A 251 15.90 13.67 -10.72
C VAL A 251 15.76 13.94 -12.24
N ASP A 252 16.87 14.15 -12.95
CA ASP A 252 16.88 14.35 -14.40
C ASP A 252 16.39 13.10 -15.16
N ARG A 253 16.73 11.89 -14.70
CA ARG A 253 16.22 10.64 -15.27
C ARG A 253 14.72 10.49 -15.06
N TRP A 254 14.24 10.76 -13.85
CA TRP A 254 12.81 10.76 -13.52
C TRP A 254 12.06 11.75 -14.39
N LEU A 255 12.64 12.93 -14.59
CA LEU A 255 12.05 13.96 -15.42
C LEU A 255 11.93 13.55 -16.89
N LYS A 256 12.95 12.89 -17.44
CA LYS A 256 12.89 12.31 -18.78
C LYS A 256 11.75 11.29 -18.89
N ALA A 257 11.68 10.37 -17.94
CA ALA A 257 10.62 9.35 -17.88
C ALA A 257 9.22 9.98 -17.80
N LEU A 258 9.02 11.00 -16.96
CA LEU A 258 7.75 11.69 -16.82
C LEU A 258 7.33 12.42 -18.10
N ARG A 259 8.27 12.98 -18.87
CA ARG A 259 7.97 13.57 -20.19
C ARG A 259 7.44 12.54 -21.17
N GLU A 260 8.00 11.34 -21.18
CA GLU A 260 7.49 10.23 -22.00
C GLU A 260 6.05 9.85 -21.58
N CYS A 261 5.76 9.83 -20.27
CA CYS A 261 4.39 9.62 -19.78
C CYS A 261 3.42 10.75 -20.15
N LEU A 262 3.86 12.01 -20.10
CA LEU A 262 3.05 13.17 -20.49
C LEU A 262 2.70 13.14 -21.98
N ALA A 263 3.58 12.59 -22.81
CA ALA A 263 3.33 12.40 -24.25
C ALA A 263 2.50 11.14 -24.56
N SER A 264 2.10 10.36 -23.56
CA SER A 264 1.31 9.15 -23.75
C SER A 264 -0.09 9.46 -24.30
N ALA A 265 -0.64 8.58 -25.13
CA ALA A 265 -2.03 8.67 -25.58
C ALA A 265 -3.04 8.23 -24.51
N ASP A 266 -2.59 7.51 -23.47
CA ASP A 266 -3.46 7.08 -22.36
C ASP A 266 -3.63 8.21 -21.34
N SER A 267 -4.87 8.68 -21.21
CA SER A 267 -5.22 9.76 -20.28
C SER A 267 -4.89 9.45 -18.81
N ASN A 268 -4.94 8.18 -18.38
CA ASN A 268 -4.60 7.78 -17.02
C ASN A 268 -3.08 7.90 -16.77
N VAL A 269 -2.28 7.53 -17.77
CA VAL A 269 -0.81 7.69 -17.73
C VAL A 269 -0.46 9.18 -17.67
N GLN A 270 -1.07 9.99 -18.56
CA GLN A 270 -0.86 11.45 -18.56
C GLN A 270 -1.24 12.08 -17.22
N GLN A 271 -2.41 11.75 -16.67
CA GLN A 271 -2.88 12.35 -15.41
C GLN A 271 -1.97 11.98 -14.22
N SER A 272 -1.49 10.74 -14.19
CA SER A 272 -0.53 10.29 -13.17
C SER A 272 0.80 11.04 -13.30
N ALA A 273 1.26 11.26 -14.54
CA ALA A 273 2.48 12.01 -14.81
C ALA A 273 2.38 13.49 -14.42
N ILE A 274 1.25 14.15 -14.69
CA ILE A 274 1.01 15.54 -14.27
C ILE A 274 1.13 15.67 -12.75
N SER A 275 0.51 14.76 -12.01
CA SER A 275 0.55 14.74 -10.54
C SER A 275 1.99 14.54 -10.03
N ALA A 276 2.73 13.61 -10.64
CA ALA A 276 4.11 13.32 -10.30
C ALA A 276 5.07 14.48 -10.61
N VAL A 277 4.95 15.09 -11.79
CA VAL A 277 5.78 16.25 -12.19
C VAL A 277 5.53 17.44 -11.26
N THR A 278 4.28 17.69 -10.90
CA THR A 278 3.93 18.78 -9.97
C THR A 278 4.62 18.60 -8.62
N ALA A 279 4.58 17.39 -8.07
CA ALA A 279 5.27 17.07 -6.81
C ALA A 279 6.80 17.17 -6.95
N LEU A 280 7.37 16.62 -8.04
CA LEU A 280 8.80 16.64 -8.31
C LEU A 280 9.36 18.08 -8.40
N ILE A 281 8.68 18.94 -9.17
CA ILE A 281 9.06 20.35 -9.32
C ILE A 281 8.97 21.08 -7.98
N GLY A 282 7.86 20.87 -7.26
CA GLY A 282 7.62 21.53 -5.97
C GLY A 282 8.66 21.20 -4.90
N GLU A 283 9.30 20.03 -5.00
CA GLU A 283 10.33 19.59 -4.06
C GLU A 283 11.75 19.92 -4.54
N TYR A 284 12.17 19.40 -5.70
CA TYR A 284 13.58 19.45 -6.10
C TYR A 284 13.97 20.72 -6.88
N PHE A 285 12.99 21.51 -7.35
CA PHE A 285 13.25 22.69 -8.18
C PHE A 285 12.86 24.01 -7.52
N ARG A 286 12.42 23.99 -6.24
CA ARG A 286 11.92 25.18 -5.51
C ARG A 286 12.93 26.34 -5.45
N HIS A 287 14.23 26.05 -5.59
CA HIS A 287 15.31 27.03 -5.55
C HIS A 287 16.20 27.04 -6.80
N GLN A 288 15.78 26.40 -7.90
CA GLN A 288 16.55 26.37 -9.13
C GLN A 288 16.21 27.54 -10.05
N PRO A 289 17.19 28.09 -10.80
CA PRO A 289 16.94 29.16 -11.77
C PRO A 289 15.95 28.71 -12.84
N VAL A 290 15.08 29.64 -13.24
CA VAL A 290 13.94 29.44 -14.17
C VAL A 290 14.33 28.75 -15.48
N GLU A 291 15.60 28.85 -15.89
CA GLU A 291 16.16 28.24 -17.10
C GLU A 291 16.05 26.71 -17.13
N LYS A 292 16.18 26.02 -15.98
CA LYS A 292 15.94 24.57 -15.89
C LYS A 292 14.44 24.23 -15.98
N LEU A 293 13.56 25.14 -15.54
CA LEU A 293 12.11 24.97 -15.65
C LEU A 293 11.62 25.17 -17.09
N THR A 294 12.23 26.05 -17.88
CA THR A 294 11.89 26.22 -19.31
C THR A 294 12.25 25.01 -20.17
N ALA A 295 13.19 24.16 -19.74
CA ALA A 295 13.42 22.89 -20.42
C ALA A 295 12.24 21.90 -20.26
N LEU A 296 11.34 22.12 -19.29
CA LEU A 296 10.15 21.31 -18.99
C LEU A 296 8.91 21.70 -19.79
N SER A 297 8.86 22.89 -20.37
CA SER A 297 7.71 23.29 -21.19
C SER A 297 7.68 22.38 -22.41
N ILE A 298 6.66 21.52 -22.46
CA ILE A 298 6.28 20.77 -23.65
C ILE A 298 6.21 21.80 -24.78
N SER A 299 7.07 21.64 -25.78
CA SER A 299 6.93 22.33 -27.05
C SER A 299 5.53 22.02 -27.58
N THR A 300 4.60 22.97 -27.44
CA THR A 300 3.22 22.93 -27.95
C THR A 300 3.16 23.00 -29.48
N SER A 301 4.25 22.66 -30.17
CA SER A 301 4.44 22.81 -31.61
C SER A 301 4.32 21.47 -32.34
N THR A 302 3.21 20.77 -32.16
CA THR A 302 2.72 19.74 -33.12
C THR A 302 1.22 19.50 -32.93
N ILE A 303 0.41 20.56 -32.98
CA ILE A 303 -1.00 20.42 -33.39
C ILE A 303 -1.07 20.92 -34.83
N SER A 304 -0.69 20.06 -35.77
CA SER A 304 -0.99 20.26 -37.19
C SER A 304 -2.46 19.88 -37.40
N TYR A 305 -3.34 20.87 -37.51
CA TYR A 305 -4.68 20.65 -38.02
C TYR A 305 -4.61 20.22 -39.49
N PRO A 306 -5.19 19.08 -39.89
CA PRO A 306 -5.35 18.77 -41.30
C PRO A 306 -6.36 19.76 -41.90
N ARG A 307 -5.98 20.35 -43.04
CA ARG A 307 -6.88 21.14 -43.89
C ARG A 307 -7.88 20.25 -44.60
#